data_AF-A0A8X7ZJH6-F1
#
_entry.id   AF-A0A8X7ZJH6-F1
#
_cell.length_a   1.000
_cell.length_b   1.000
_cell.length_c   1.000
_cell.angle_alpha   90.00
_cell.angle_beta   90.00
_cell.angle_gamma   90.00
#
_symmetry.space_group_name_H-M   'P 1'
#
loop_
_entity.id
_entity.type
_entity.pdbx_description
1 polymer ?
#
loop_
_entity_poly.entity_id
_entity_poly.type
_entity_poly.pdbx_seq_one_letter_code
_entity_poly.pdbx_strand_id
1 'polypeptide(L)'
;MLEVNNHQDHLKSRTSSPDVSMSTDSQTETLKLEDEMNQHLDKERSELAGHTSKTKPDALLSAVLSRVDQIKREMRKLKDMEEVASGFGRTCKDILKEHFGLEVGG
;
A
#
# COMPACT_ATOMS: atom_id res chain seq x y z
N MET A 1 66.02 70.07 14.94
CA MET A 1 66.34 68.82 14.22
C MET A 1 65.88 67.69 15.12
N LEU A 2 64.99 66.75 14.79
CA LEU A 2 64.36 66.31 13.54
C LEU A 2 62.93 65.81 13.86
N GLU A 3 62.13 65.82 12.82
CA GLU A 3 60.71 65.50 12.72
C GLU A 3 60.45 63.98 12.56
N VAL A 4 59.16 63.60 12.72
CA VAL A 4 58.45 62.52 11.95
C VAL A 4 58.61 61.06 12.44
N ASN A 5 57.46 60.50 12.90
CA ASN A 5 56.75 59.29 12.38
C ASN A 5 57.60 58.05 12.05
N ASN A 6 57.22 56.78 12.28
CA ASN A 6 55.94 56.12 12.12
C ASN A 6 56.17 54.59 12.38
N HIS A 7 55.19 53.99 13.06
CA HIS A 7 54.61 52.62 13.09
C HIS A 7 55.50 51.35 12.96
N GLN A 8 55.24 50.35 13.83
CA GLN A 8 55.11 48.95 13.40
C GLN A 8 54.26 48.15 14.40
N ASP A 9 53.30 47.43 13.83
CA ASP A 9 52.24 46.62 14.40
C ASP A 9 52.64 45.50 15.37
N HIS A 10 51.75 45.21 16.33
CA HIS A 10 51.42 43.82 16.65
C HIS A 10 49.98 43.69 17.14
N LEU A 11 49.13 43.35 16.17
CA LEU A 11 47.82 42.71 16.26
C LEU A 11 47.61 41.88 17.54
N LYS A 12 46.60 42.25 18.34
CA LYS A 12 45.64 41.31 18.98
C LYS A 12 44.27 41.96 19.02
N SER A 13 43.66 42.09 17.85
CA SER A 13 42.22 42.27 17.72
C SER A 13 41.54 41.03 18.30
N ARG A 14 41.16 41.10 19.57
CA ARG A 14 40.10 40.25 20.11
C ARG A 14 38.82 40.72 19.43
N THR A 15 38.56 40.17 18.25
CA THR A 15 37.22 40.18 17.67
C THR A 15 36.36 39.37 18.62
N SER A 16 35.77 40.05 19.60
CA SER A 16 34.50 39.63 20.16
C SER A 16 33.56 39.57 18.97
N SER A 17 33.39 38.39 18.38
CA SER A 17 32.30 38.16 17.43
C SER A 17 31.04 38.70 18.09
N PRO A 18 30.26 39.54 17.40
CA PRO A 18 28.88 39.74 17.80
C PRO A 18 28.27 38.34 17.79
N ASP A 19 27.79 37.93 18.95
CA ASP A 19 26.93 36.78 19.10
C ASP A 19 25.77 37.02 18.11
N VAL A 20 25.78 36.32 16.98
CA VAL A 20 24.66 36.32 16.05
C VAL A 20 23.61 35.51 16.77
N SER A 21 22.87 36.19 17.65
CA SER A 21 21.64 35.70 18.25
C SER A 21 20.69 35.47 17.08
N MET A 22 20.76 34.25 16.53
CA MET A 22 19.72 33.72 15.68
C MET A 22 18.45 33.80 16.51
N SER A 23 17.53 34.65 16.05
CA SER A 23 16.25 34.89 16.70
C SER A 23 15.66 33.56 17.16
N THR A 24 15.55 33.40 18.48
CA THR A 24 15.03 32.19 19.13
C THR A 24 13.65 31.81 18.61
N ASP A 25 12.91 32.82 18.11
CA ASP A 25 11.56 32.70 17.58
C ASP A 25 11.49 31.84 16.32
N SER A 26 12.56 31.76 15.51
CA SER A 26 12.56 30.91 14.32
C SER A 26 12.85 29.44 14.63
N GLN A 27 13.61 29.13 15.70
CA GLN A 27 13.90 27.74 16.08
C GLN A 27 12.73 27.07 16.82
N THR A 28 11.97 27.83 17.61
CA THR A 28 10.76 27.33 18.28
C THR A 28 9.63 27.07 17.28
N GLU A 29 9.50 27.91 16.26
CA GLU A 29 8.50 27.72 15.21
C GLU A 29 8.80 26.46 14.36
N THR A 30 10.08 26.18 14.08
CA THR A 30 10.48 24.94 13.38
C THR A 30 10.17 23.67 14.16
N LEU A 31 10.45 23.65 15.46
CA LEU A 31 10.19 22.47 16.30
C LEU A 31 8.69 22.21 16.45
N LYS A 32 7.89 23.29 16.54
CA LYS A 32 6.43 23.19 16.62
C LYS A 32 5.84 22.61 15.33
N LEU A 33 6.37 23.02 14.17
CA LEU A 33 5.94 22.50 12.88
C LEU A 33 6.29 21.02 12.70
N GLU A 34 7.46 20.58 13.19
CA GLU A 34 7.85 19.17 13.17
C GLU A 34 6.93 18.30 14.03
N ASP A 35 6.57 18.77 15.24
CA ASP A 35 5.63 18.05 16.11
C ASP A 35 4.23 17.94 15.49
N GLU A 36 3.72 19.02 14.89
CA GLU A 36 2.43 19.02 14.20
C GLU A 36 2.43 18.07 12.98
N MET A 37 3.53 18.02 12.23
CA MET A 37 3.70 17.11 11.09
C MET A 37 3.74 15.64 11.55
N ASN A 38 4.52 15.34 12.59
CA ASN A 38 4.61 13.99 13.15
C ASN A 38 3.25 13.51 13.68
N GLN A 39 2.52 14.40 14.37
CA GLN A 39 1.19 14.08 14.89
C GLN A 39 0.18 13.82 13.77
N HIS A 40 0.28 14.54 12.65
CA HIS A 40 -0.55 14.28 11.47
C HIS A 40 -0.23 12.93 10.84
N LEU A 41 1.05 12.60 10.68
CA LEU A 41 1.49 11.31 10.14
C LEU A 41 1.06 10.15 11.03
N ASP A 42 1.15 10.27 12.35
CA ASP A 42 0.73 9.22 13.29
C ASP A 42 -0.78 8.99 13.24
N LYS A 43 -1.56 10.05 13.04
CA LYS A 43 -3.01 9.95 12.82
C LYS A 43 -3.33 9.22 11.52
N GLU A 44 -2.71 9.60 10.40
CA GLU A 44 -2.89 8.93 9.12
C GLU A 44 -2.50 7.44 9.19
N ARG A 45 -1.40 7.13 9.87
CA ARG A 45 -0.95 5.73 10.09
C ARG A 45 -1.95 4.93 10.92
N SER A 46 -2.53 5.54 11.95
CA SER A 46 -3.53 4.90 12.80
C SER A 46 -4.84 4.63 12.05
N GLU A 47 -5.29 5.60 11.23
CA GLU A 47 -6.46 5.45 10.37
C GLU A 47 -6.24 4.34 9.33
N LEU A 48 -5.08 4.34 8.66
CA LEU A 48 -4.72 3.32 7.67
C LEU A 48 -4.63 1.91 8.29
N ALA A 49 -4.05 1.77 9.48
CA ALA A 49 -4.01 0.51 10.22
C ALA A 49 -5.41 0.01 10.60
N GLY A 50 -6.36 0.92 10.87
CA GLY A 50 -7.76 0.58 11.11
C GLY A 50 -8.50 0.05 9.88
N HIS A 51 -8.05 0.39 8.67
CA HIS A 51 -8.69 0.00 7.41
C HIS A 51 -8.21 -1.34 6.86
N THR A 52 -6.96 -1.74 7.10
CA THR A 52 -6.43 -3.05 6.65
C THR A 52 -6.99 -4.23 7.47
N SER A 53 -7.56 -3.97 8.64
CA SER A 53 -8.09 -4.98 9.57
C SER A 53 -9.52 -5.46 9.26
N LYS A 54 -10.30 -4.74 8.45
CA LYS A 54 -11.75 -4.99 8.33
C LYS A 54 -12.16 -6.10 7.36
N THR A 55 -11.30 -6.50 6.43
CA THR A 55 -11.58 -7.66 5.57
C THR A 55 -10.76 -8.83 6.07
N LYS A 56 -11.44 -9.83 6.65
CA LYS A 56 -10.80 -11.07 7.11
C LYS A 56 -10.11 -11.73 5.91
N PRO A 57 -8.77 -11.74 5.84
CA PRO A 57 -8.05 -12.32 4.70
C PRO A 57 -8.45 -13.78 4.46
N ASP A 58 -8.79 -14.50 5.52
CA ASP A 58 -9.30 -15.87 5.48
C ASP A 58 -10.64 -16.00 4.73
N ALA A 59 -11.55 -15.02 4.88
CA ALA A 59 -12.83 -15.03 4.19
C ALA A 59 -12.64 -14.81 2.68
N LEU A 60 -11.75 -13.89 2.30
CA LEU A 60 -11.40 -13.66 0.90
C LEU A 60 -10.73 -14.87 0.28
N LEU A 61 -9.75 -15.47 0.99
CA LEU A 61 -9.07 -16.68 0.54
C LEU A 61 -10.05 -17.84 0.36
N SER A 62 -10.96 -18.05 1.31
CA SER A 62 -11.98 -19.09 1.23
C SER A 62 -12.93 -18.90 0.03
N ALA A 63 -13.33 -17.66 -0.25
CA ALA A 63 -14.16 -17.33 -1.39
C ALA A 63 -13.44 -17.61 -2.72
N VAL A 64 -12.15 -17.24 -2.82
CA VAL A 64 -11.32 -17.51 -4.01
C VAL A 64 -11.17 -19.01 -4.23
N LEU A 65 -10.85 -19.79 -3.19
CA LEU A 65 -10.71 -21.25 -3.29
C LEU A 65 -12.03 -21.91 -3.72
N SER A 66 -13.14 -21.52 -3.11
CA SER A 66 -14.48 -21.99 -3.48
C SER A 66 -14.79 -21.71 -4.96
N ARG A 67 -14.44 -20.52 -5.44
CA ARG A 67 -14.64 -20.15 -6.84
C ARG A 67 -13.76 -20.96 -7.79
N VAL A 68 -12.51 -21.22 -7.43
CA VAL A 68 -11.60 -22.07 -8.20
C VAL A 68 -12.17 -23.49 -8.35
N ASP A 69 -12.68 -24.07 -7.26
CA ASP A 69 -13.26 -25.41 -7.31
C ASP A 69 -14.54 -25.46 -8.15
N GLN A 70 -15.35 -24.41 -8.11
CA GLN A 70 -16.51 -24.29 -8.99
C GLN A 70 -16.08 -24.24 -10.47
N ILE A 71 -15.08 -23.44 -10.83
CA ILE A 71 -14.58 -23.34 -12.21
C ILE A 71 -14.09 -24.71 -12.70
N LYS A 72 -13.36 -25.46 -11.87
CA LYS A 72 -12.90 -26.82 -12.21
C LYS A 72 -14.06 -27.78 -12.48
N ARG A 73 -15.16 -27.69 -11.71
CA ARG A 73 -16.36 -28.50 -11.95
C ARG A 73 -17.03 -28.15 -13.27
N GLU A 74 -17.24 -26.87 -13.54
CA GLU A 74 -17.86 -26.42 -14.80
C GLU A 74 -16.99 -26.76 -16.02
N MET A 75 -15.65 -26.68 -15.90
CA MET A 75 -14.75 -27.12 -16.97
C MET A 75 -14.91 -28.60 -17.32
N ARG A 76 -15.05 -29.49 -16.31
CA ARG A 76 -15.31 -30.91 -16.57
C ARG A 76 -16.64 -31.10 -17.31
N LYS A 77 -17.69 -30.43 -16.84
CA LYS A 77 -19.01 -30.44 -17.45
C LYS A 77 -18.98 -29.98 -18.91
N LEU A 78 -18.24 -28.91 -19.22
CA LEU A 78 -18.06 -28.42 -20.59
C LEU A 78 -17.32 -29.42 -21.48
N LYS A 79 -16.29 -30.09 -20.97
CA LYS A 79 -15.57 -31.13 -21.71
C LYS A 79 -16.48 -32.33 -22.02
N ASP A 80 -17.29 -32.74 -21.05
CA ASP A 80 -18.28 -33.80 -21.27
C ASP A 80 -19.31 -33.38 -22.34
N MET A 81 -19.74 -32.11 -22.34
CA MET A 81 -20.63 -31.57 -23.38
C MET A 81 -19.97 -31.49 -24.77
N GLU A 82 -18.67 -31.21 -24.84
CA GLU A 82 -17.92 -31.16 -26.11
C GLU A 82 -17.90 -32.53 -26.80
N GLU A 83 -17.69 -33.61 -26.04
CA GLU A 83 -17.75 -35.00 -26.55
C GLU A 83 -19.16 -35.41 -26.99
N VAL A 84 -20.19 -34.86 -26.36
CA VAL A 84 -21.58 -35.04 -26.79
C VAL A 84 -21.84 -34.30 -28.09
N ALA A 85 -21.38 -33.04 -28.18
CA ALA A 85 -21.54 -32.20 -29.35
C ALA A 85 -20.73 -32.70 -30.56
N SER A 86 -19.60 -33.38 -30.34
CA SER A 86 -18.77 -33.98 -31.40
C SER A 86 -19.44 -35.18 -32.11
N GLY A 87 -20.64 -35.58 -31.67
CA GLY A 87 -21.49 -36.54 -32.36
C GLY A 87 -21.26 -38.01 -31.96
N PHE A 88 -20.33 -38.29 -31.04
CA PHE A 88 -20.17 -39.64 -30.47
C PHE A 88 -21.02 -39.88 -29.21
N GLY A 89 -21.51 -38.83 -28.56
CA GLY A 89 -22.33 -38.97 -27.34
C GLY A 89 -23.82 -39.06 -27.63
N ARG A 90 -24.38 -40.27 -27.71
CA ARG A 90 -25.73 -40.48 -27.15
C ARG A 90 -25.57 -40.29 -25.65
N THR A 91 -25.67 -39.06 -25.14
CA THR A 91 -25.67 -38.84 -23.69
C THR A 91 -26.82 -39.67 -23.12
N CYS A 92 -26.49 -40.65 -22.28
CA CYS A 92 -27.51 -41.45 -21.62
C CYS A 92 -28.43 -40.49 -20.86
N LYS A 93 -29.75 -40.73 -20.92
CA LYS A 93 -30.75 -39.88 -20.27
C LYS A 93 -30.45 -39.68 -18.78
N ASP A 94 -29.86 -40.69 -18.15
CA ASP A 94 -29.44 -40.65 -16.76
C ASP A 94 -28.34 -39.61 -16.49
N ILE A 95 -27.36 -39.47 -17.39
CA ILE A 95 -26.27 -38.47 -17.28
C ILE A 95 -26.82 -37.05 -17.45
N LEU A 96 -27.78 -36.85 -18.38
CA LEU A 96 -28.46 -35.56 -18.56
C LEU A 96 -29.27 -35.18 -17.32
N LYS A 97 -29.95 -36.14 -16.70
CA LYS A 97 -30.75 -35.90 -15.50
C LYS A 97 -29.88 -35.61 -14.27
N GLU A 98 -28.81 -36.38 -14.06
CA GLU A 98 -27.93 -36.26 -12.89
C GLU A 98 -27.13 -34.95 -12.88
N HIS A 99 -26.57 -34.55 -14.02
CA HIS A 99 -25.65 -33.39 -14.07
C HIS A 99 -26.31 -32.09 -14.55
N PHE A 100 -27.47 -32.17 -15.20
CA PHE A 100 -28.14 -31.03 -15.83
C PHE A 100 -29.63 -30.91 -15.49
N GLY A 101 -30.25 -31.91 -14.85
CA GLY A 101 -31.68 -31.89 -14.52
C GLY A 101 -32.60 -31.94 -15.74
N LEU A 102 -32.09 -32.35 -16.91
CA LEU A 102 -32.85 -32.38 -18.16
C LEU A 102 -33.51 -33.74 -18.37
N GLU A 103 -34.83 -33.74 -18.52
CA GLU A 103 -35.62 -34.93 -18.83
C GLU A 103 -36.00 -34.92 -20.32
N VAL A 104 -35.45 -35.84 -21.10
CA VAL A 104 -35.74 -35.94 -22.54
C VAL A 104 -36.94 -36.86 -22.75
N GLY A 105 -38.11 -36.26 -23.03
CA GLY A 105 -39.36 -36.95 -23.36
C GLY A 105 -39.19 -37.91 -24.55
N GLY A 106 -39.82 -39.08 -24.46
CA GLY A 106 -39.82 -40.10 -25.51
C GLY A 106 -40.82 -39.80 -26.60
#